data_AF-A0A4E0RSQ1-F1
#
_entry.id   AF-A0A4E0RSQ1-F1
#
_cell.length_a   1.000
_cell.length_b   1.000
_cell.length_c   1.000
_cell.angle_alpha   90.00
_cell.angle_beta   90.00
_cell.angle_gamma   90.00
#
_symmetry.space_group_name_H-M   'P 1'
#
loop_
_entity.id
_entity.type
_entity.pdbx_description
1 polymer ?
#
loop_
_entity_poly.entity_id
_entity_poly.type
_entity_poly.pdbx_seq_one_letter_code
_entity_poly.pdbx_strand_id
1 'polypeptide(L)'
;MPSQGMLNRTEMDMSKAVGHLEQDLDELLGSPKFAQIKHLLDRQAALRYRIDYLDKVNRDLTELEKQHSISIQAAIEAILDLAIKNAFESHTGHEVQLNVPTKEAFGDFQCNSAMKLSKMEVAGPGFINIWISKAFITQEVSKILRMNVQPPRLPRKYSVIVDMSSPNIAKEMHVGHLRSTIIGESVARLLSFLGHRVLKLNHIGDWGTQFGMLIAHLHDVYPDSLSVPPIDDLQSLYKASKLRFDAEEDFKTRAYNCVVKLQSHDPAYVRTWEQICEVSRRGKSQLAAATTTWKLVHCLVANTILMHSHSLLLPPSCSAHPLLPSSLKHRITSSCRPSQRFYLVLINVF
;
A
#
# COMPACT_ATOMS: atom_id res chain seq x y z
N MET A 1 52.36 48.21 68.06
CA MET A 1 52.05 47.28 66.94
C MET A 1 51.06 46.21 67.40
N PRO A 2 49.74 46.39 67.19
CA PRO A 2 48.78 45.28 67.29
C PRO A 2 47.89 45.09 66.04
N SER A 3 48.13 45.81 64.95
CA SER A 3 47.20 45.88 63.80
C SER A 3 47.21 44.67 62.86
N GLN A 4 48.35 43.99 62.66
CA GLN A 4 48.44 42.84 61.74
C GLN A 4 47.75 41.56 62.27
N GLY A 5 47.76 41.34 63.59
CA GLY A 5 47.14 40.16 64.21
C GLY A 5 45.61 40.18 64.21
N MET A 6 45.00 41.38 64.24
CA MET A 6 43.54 41.54 64.11
C MET A 6 43.08 41.37 62.66
N LEU A 7 43.82 41.92 61.69
CA LEU A 7 43.53 41.77 60.25
C LEU A 7 43.57 40.30 59.80
N ASN A 8 44.59 39.55 60.22
CA ASN A 8 44.70 38.12 59.89
C ASN A 8 43.59 37.26 60.55
N ARG A 9 43.08 37.67 61.72
CA ARG A 9 41.94 36.97 62.35
C ARG A 9 40.64 37.23 61.59
N THR A 10 40.39 38.47 61.19
CA THR A 10 39.21 38.80 60.38
C THR A 10 39.24 38.14 58.99
N GLU A 11 40.40 38.03 58.34
CA GLU A 11 40.52 37.28 57.08
C GLU A 11 40.28 35.78 57.27
N MET A 12 40.81 35.20 58.36
CA MET A 12 40.61 33.78 58.67
C MET A 12 39.16 33.46 59.04
N ASP A 13 38.46 34.36 59.73
CA ASP A 13 37.05 34.20 60.06
C ASP A 13 36.14 34.39 58.83
N MET A 14 36.48 35.31 57.92
CA MET A 14 35.80 35.42 56.62
C MET A 14 36.02 34.19 55.74
N SER A 15 37.25 33.66 55.69
CA SER A 15 37.56 32.44 54.94
C SER A 15 36.77 31.23 55.45
N LYS A 16 36.60 31.09 56.77
CA LYS A 16 35.74 30.07 57.36
C LYS A 16 34.26 30.29 57.04
N ALA A 17 33.77 31.52 57.12
CA ALA A 17 32.38 31.84 56.79
C ALA A 17 32.06 31.52 55.32
N VAL A 18 33.00 31.79 54.40
CA VAL A 18 32.88 31.41 52.99
C VAL A 18 32.84 29.88 52.83
N GLY A 19 33.73 29.15 53.51
CA GLY A 19 33.73 27.68 53.46
C GLY A 19 32.44 27.04 54.00
N HIS A 20 31.83 27.62 55.05
CA HIS A 20 30.53 27.19 55.55
C HIS A 20 29.40 27.44 54.53
N LEU A 21 29.41 28.61 53.87
CA LEU A 21 28.43 28.94 52.83
C LEU A 21 28.55 28.03 51.61
N GLU A 22 29.77 27.66 51.21
CA GLU A 22 30.01 26.69 50.13
C GLU A 22 29.44 25.31 50.49
N GLN A 23 29.60 24.89 51.73
CA GLN A 23 29.09 23.60 52.22
C GLN A 23 27.56 23.56 52.29
N ASP A 24 26.93 24.64 52.79
CA ASP A 24 25.48 24.79 52.81
C ASP A 24 24.90 24.84 51.37
N LEU A 25 25.63 25.45 50.44
CA LEU A 25 25.26 25.49 49.02
C LEU A 25 25.32 24.09 48.39
N ASP A 26 26.38 23.32 48.64
CA ASP A 26 26.53 21.95 48.14
C ASP A 26 25.46 21.02 48.70
N GLU A 27 25.05 21.19 49.96
CA GLU A 27 23.96 20.42 50.57
C GLU A 27 22.60 20.76 49.92
N LEU A 28 22.36 22.04 49.63
CA LEU A 28 21.18 22.50 48.89
C LEU A 28 21.16 21.98 47.45
N LEU A 29 22.29 22.03 46.75
CA LEU A 29 22.45 21.52 45.38
C LEU A 29 22.34 19.98 45.32
N GLY A 30 22.80 19.29 46.36
CA GLY A 30 22.66 17.84 46.54
C GLY A 30 21.25 17.39 46.96
N SER A 31 20.37 18.34 47.34
CA SER A 31 19.04 17.99 47.80
C SER A 31 18.20 17.33 46.69
N PRO A 32 17.37 16.31 47.02
CA PRO A 32 16.53 15.63 46.04
C PRO A 32 15.52 16.57 45.38
N LYS A 33 15.10 17.65 46.07
CA LYS A 33 14.25 18.70 45.50
C LYS A 33 14.96 19.50 44.40
N PHE A 34 16.22 19.90 44.63
CA PHE A 34 16.98 20.63 43.61
C PHE A 34 17.25 19.77 42.38
N ALA A 35 17.61 18.50 42.56
CA ALA A 35 17.77 17.54 41.48
C ALA A 35 16.47 17.38 40.65
N GLN A 36 15.31 17.33 41.30
CA GLN A 36 14.01 17.26 40.63
C GLN A 36 13.69 18.53 39.84
N ILE A 37 13.95 19.72 40.41
CA ILE A 37 13.76 21.00 39.72
C ILE A 37 14.68 21.11 38.51
N LYS A 38 15.96 20.75 38.64
CA LYS A 38 16.92 20.73 37.54
C LYS A 38 16.46 19.79 36.42
N HIS A 39 16.03 18.57 36.77
CA HIS A 39 15.46 17.63 35.80
C HIS A 39 14.21 18.18 35.09
N LEU A 40 13.32 18.87 35.81
CA LEU A 40 12.14 19.51 35.22
C LEU A 40 12.51 20.66 34.27
N LEU A 41 13.50 21.48 34.63
CA LEU A 41 14.03 22.55 33.77
C LEU A 41 14.67 21.99 32.50
N ASP A 42 15.51 20.97 32.63
CA ASP A 42 16.14 20.28 31.49
C ASP A 42 15.07 19.66 30.58
N ARG A 43 14.04 19.03 31.16
CA ARG A 43 12.90 18.49 30.41
C ARG A 43 12.08 19.58 29.73
N GLN A 44 11.87 20.73 30.39
CA GLN A 44 11.18 21.87 29.79
C GLN A 44 11.97 22.42 28.59
N ALA A 45 13.29 22.52 28.69
CA ALA A 45 14.15 22.92 27.59
C ALA A 45 14.08 21.92 26.42
N ALA A 46 14.15 20.62 26.70
CA ALA A 46 14.02 19.56 25.69
C ALA A 46 12.65 19.60 24.99
N LEU A 47 11.57 19.83 25.74
CA LEU A 47 10.22 19.96 25.19
C LEU A 47 10.08 21.21 24.30
N ARG A 48 10.62 22.36 24.72
CA ARG A 48 10.63 23.58 23.89
C ARG A 48 11.36 23.36 22.57
N TYR A 49 12.55 22.75 22.60
CA TYR A 49 13.27 22.38 21.38
C TYR A 49 12.44 21.48 20.46
N ARG A 50 11.72 20.51 21.05
CA ARG A 50 10.86 19.61 20.28
C ARG A 50 9.69 20.33 19.61
N ILE A 51 9.08 21.30 20.29
CA ILE A 51 8.02 22.16 19.72
C ILE A 51 8.58 22.95 18.54
N ASP A 52 9.70 23.66 18.72
CA ASP A 52 10.31 24.46 17.64
C ASP A 52 10.66 23.61 16.40
N TYR A 53 11.17 22.39 16.63
CA TYR A 53 11.46 21.44 15.56
C TYR A 53 10.17 21.01 14.83
N LEU A 54 9.12 20.67 15.57
CA LEU A 54 7.83 20.27 14.97
C LEU A 54 7.20 21.42 14.19
N ASP A 55 7.28 22.65 14.69
CA ASP A 55 6.80 23.84 13.98
C ASP A 55 7.56 24.09 12.68
N LYS A 56 8.88 23.86 12.68
CA LYS A 56 9.68 23.92 11.45
C LYS A 56 9.23 22.87 10.45
N VAL A 57 9.09 21.61 10.87
CA VAL A 57 8.62 20.52 10.01
C VAL A 57 7.22 20.83 9.46
N ASN A 58 6.34 21.40 10.29
CA ASN A 58 4.99 21.76 9.87
C ASN A 58 5.01 22.82 8.76
N ARG A 59 5.83 23.87 8.89
CA ARG A 59 6.02 24.87 7.82
C ARG A 59 6.51 24.26 6.52
N ASP A 60 7.49 23.36 6.59
CA ASP A 60 8.03 22.67 5.41
C ASP A 60 6.95 21.79 4.74
N LEU A 61 6.11 21.11 5.52
CA LEU A 61 4.99 20.31 5.02
C LEU A 61 3.92 21.18 4.36
N THR A 62 3.55 22.31 4.96
CA THR A 62 2.58 23.26 4.39
C THR A 62 3.05 23.81 3.03
N GLU A 63 4.34 24.06 2.87
CA GLU A 63 4.89 24.51 1.57
C GLU A 63 4.81 23.41 0.50
N LEU A 64 5.02 22.15 0.91
CA LEU A 64 4.86 20.99 0.03
C LEU A 64 3.39 20.71 -0.34
N GLU A 65 2.45 20.99 0.56
CA GLU A 65 1.00 20.87 0.31
C GLU A 65 0.52 21.85 -0.77
N LYS A 66 1.16 23.01 -0.92
CA LYS A 66 0.86 23.94 -2.02
C LYS A 66 1.11 23.32 -3.40
N GLN A 67 1.89 22.25 -3.48
CA GLN A 67 2.23 21.56 -4.74
C GLN A 67 1.39 20.31 -5.03
N HIS A 68 0.56 19.83 -4.09
CA HIS A 68 -0.20 18.57 -4.23
C HIS A 68 -1.68 18.78 -3.94
N SER A 69 -2.57 18.07 -4.62
CA SER A 69 -4.01 18.16 -4.30
C SER A 69 -4.27 17.59 -2.90
N ILE A 70 -5.24 18.14 -2.19
CA ILE A 70 -5.61 17.71 -0.84
C ILE A 70 -6.91 16.88 -0.91
N SER A 71 -6.99 15.82 -0.10
CA SER A 71 -8.28 15.16 0.15
C SER A 71 -9.10 16.02 1.11
N ILE A 72 -10.13 16.69 0.59
CA ILE A 72 -11.01 17.56 1.40
C ILE A 72 -11.64 16.77 2.54
N GLN A 73 -12.08 15.54 2.27
CA GLN A 73 -12.66 14.66 3.28
C GLN A 73 -11.67 14.39 4.42
N ALA A 74 -10.43 13.99 4.10
CA ALA A 74 -9.41 13.69 5.10
C ALA A 74 -9.01 14.93 5.91
N ALA A 75 -9.01 16.12 5.28
CA ALA A 75 -8.74 17.38 5.96
C ALA A 75 -9.86 17.72 6.98
N ILE A 76 -11.12 17.55 6.58
CA ILE A 76 -12.27 17.76 7.47
C ILE A 76 -12.27 16.74 8.62
N GLU A 77 -11.99 15.47 8.34
CA GLU A 77 -11.87 14.41 9.35
C GLU A 77 -10.79 14.76 10.38
N ALA A 78 -9.62 15.21 9.95
CA ALA A 78 -8.53 15.61 10.84
C ALA A 78 -8.89 16.83 11.71
N ILE A 79 -9.57 17.83 11.15
CA ILE A 79 -10.03 19.02 11.88
C ILE A 79 -11.06 18.62 12.95
N LEU A 80 -12.03 17.79 12.57
CA LEU A 80 -13.08 17.33 13.49
C LEU A 80 -12.51 16.43 14.59
N ASP A 81 -11.58 15.54 14.26
CA ASP A 81 -10.90 14.69 15.24
C ASP A 81 -10.13 15.55 16.27
N LEU A 82 -9.42 16.59 15.82
CA LEU A 82 -8.75 17.54 16.71
C LEU A 82 -9.75 18.31 17.59
N ALA A 83 -10.86 18.77 17.00
CA ALA A 83 -11.90 19.49 17.74
C ALA A 83 -12.56 18.61 18.82
N ILE A 84 -12.84 17.34 18.49
CA ILE A 84 -13.42 16.35 19.43
C ILE A 84 -12.43 16.06 20.56
N LYS A 85 -11.14 15.84 20.26
CA LYS A 85 -10.10 15.60 21.29
C LYS A 85 -9.97 16.76 22.27
N ASN A 86 -10.05 18.00 21.77
CA ASN A 86 -10.01 19.19 22.61
C ASN A 86 -11.29 19.39 23.43
N ALA A 87 -12.45 18.99 22.89
CA ALA A 87 -13.72 19.09 23.60
C ALA A 87 -13.92 17.97 24.64
N PHE A 88 -13.36 16.78 24.41
CA PHE A 88 -13.56 15.58 25.22
C PHE A 88 -12.21 14.93 25.57
N GLU A 89 -11.52 15.48 26.57
CA GLU A 89 -10.16 15.04 26.99
C GLU A 89 -10.06 13.55 27.36
N SER A 90 -11.17 12.92 27.77
CA SER A 90 -11.24 11.50 28.17
C SER A 90 -11.56 10.52 27.02
N HIS A 91 -11.93 11.01 25.83
CA HIS A 91 -12.38 10.17 24.73
C HIS A 91 -11.26 9.96 23.72
N THR A 92 -10.58 8.80 23.81
CA THR A 92 -9.60 8.38 22.81
C THR A 92 -10.18 7.25 21.95
N GLY A 93 -10.09 7.38 20.62
CA GLY A 93 -10.45 6.31 19.67
C GLY A 93 -11.81 6.44 18.96
N HIS A 94 -12.48 7.60 19.00
CA HIS A 94 -13.67 7.82 18.19
C HIS A 94 -13.30 8.10 16.73
N GLU A 95 -13.85 7.31 15.79
CA GLU A 95 -13.68 7.53 14.35
C GLU A 95 -14.71 8.55 13.85
N VAL A 96 -14.23 9.66 13.28
CA VAL A 96 -15.09 10.72 12.73
C VAL A 96 -15.90 10.15 11.57
N GLN A 97 -17.22 10.25 11.65
CA GLN A 97 -18.12 9.81 10.58
C GLN A 97 -18.57 10.98 9.73
N LEU A 98 -17.95 11.12 8.56
CA LEU A 98 -18.25 12.15 7.58
C LEU A 98 -18.98 11.53 6.36
N ASN A 99 -20.09 12.14 5.96
CA ASN A 99 -20.91 11.72 4.82
C ASN A 99 -21.06 12.88 3.83
N VAL A 100 -21.22 12.57 2.55
CA VAL A 100 -21.60 13.55 1.52
C VAL A 100 -23.13 13.57 1.41
N PRO A 101 -23.82 14.67 1.74
CA PRO A 101 -25.27 14.72 1.71
C PRO A 101 -25.85 14.62 0.30
N THR A 102 -27.02 14.00 0.17
CA THR A 102 -27.73 13.90 -1.13
C THR A 102 -28.47 15.19 -1.52
N LYS A 103 -28.74 16.08 -0.57
CA LYS A 103 -29.45 17.35 -0.80
C LYS A 103 -28.54 18.52 -0.44
N GLU A 104 -28.50 19.54 -1.30
CA GLU A 104 -27.70 20.77 -1.10
C GLU A 104 -28.05 21.50 0.21
N ALA A 105 -29.28 21.38 0.70
CA ALA A 105 -29.72 21.98 1.96
C ALA A 105 -28.91 21.52 3.19
N PHE A 106 -28.20 20.40 3.11
CA PHE A 106 -27.39 19.86 4.21
C PHE A 106 -25.88 20.11 4.05
N GLY A 107 -25.49 20.98 3.11
CA GLY A 107 -24.09 21.34 2.86
C GLY A 107 -23.34 20.32 2.01
N ASP A 108 -22.04 20.55 1.87
CA ASP A 108 -21.13 19.72 1.06
C ASP A 108 -20.72 18.45 1.80
N PHE A 109 -20.60 18.54 3.14
CA PHE A 109 -20.28 17.44 4.03
C PHE A 109 -21.14 17.48 5.30
N GLN A 110 -21.44 16.32 5.86
CA GLN A 110 -22.18 16.20 7.13
C GLN A 110 -21.45 15.24 8.08
N CYS A 111 -21.22 15.67 9.31
CA CYS A 111 -20.63 14.86 10.36
C CYS A 111 -21.70 14.37 11.35
N ASN A 112 -21.71 13.06 11.59
CA ASN A 112 -22.70 12.38 12.44
C ASN A 112 -22.10 11.93 13.79
N SER A 113 -20.85 12.34 14.08
CA SER A 113 -20.10 11.92 15.26
C SER A 113 -20.76 12.32 16.58
N ALA A 114 -21.51 13.44 16.60
CA ALA A 114 -22.17 13.92 17.81
C ALA A 114 -23.23 12.94 18.36
N MET A 115 -23.85 12.13 17.49
CA MET A 115 -24.84 11.11 17.90
C MET A 115 -24.21 9.99 18.74
N LYS A 116 -22.93 9.69 18.53
CA LYS A 116 -22.20 8.65 19.28
C LYS A 116 -21.57 9.19 20.56
N LEU A 117 -21.22 10.47 20.57
CA LEU A 117 -20.50 11.13 21.66
C LEU A 117 -21.43 11.71 22.75
N SER A 118 -22.68 12.02 22.43
CA SER A 118 -23.60 12.67 23.36
C SER A 118 -24.99 12.03 23.35
N LYS A 119 -25.58 11.86 24.53
CA LYS A 119 -26.99 11.47 24.68
C LYS A 119 -27.84 12.66 24.25
N MET A 120 -28.53 12.52 23.14
CA MET A 120 -29.36 13.57 22.54
C MET A 120 -30.73 13.60 23.22
N GLU A 121 -31.04 14.62 24.01
CA GLU A 121 -32.38 14.83 24.58
C GLU A 121 -33.16 15.87 23.74
N VAL A 122 -34.20 15.39 23.04
CA VAL A 122 -35.35 16.08 22.40
C VAL A 122 -35.07 17.39 21.61
N ALA A 123 -33.83 17.67 21.20
CA ALA A 123 -33.47 18.84 20.41
C ALA A 123 -32.82 18.47 19.05
N GLY A 124 -33.58 17.75 18.22
CA GLY A 124 -33.23 17.50 16.81
C GLY A 124 -32.01 16.59 16.58
N PRO A 125 -31.82 16.06 15.36
CA PRO A 125 -30.71 15.15 15.07
C PRO A 125 -29.36 15.87 15.09
N GLY A 126 -28.38 15.29 15.80
CA GLY A 126 -27.03 15.81 16.04
C GLY A 126 -26.12 15.80 14.81
N PHE A 127 -26.60 16.39 13.71
CA PHE A 127 -25.86 16.54 12.46
C PHE A 127 -25.09 17.86 12.44
N ILE A 128 -23.82 17.79 12.04
CA ILE A 128 -23.01 18.97 11.79
C ILE A 128 -22.87 19.12 10.28
N ASN A 129 -23.57 20.09 9.69
CA ASN A 129 -23.49 20.40 8.27
C ASN A 129 -22.32 21.35 8.00
N ILE A 130 -21.57 21.11 6.92
CA ILE A 130 -20.33 21.80 6.58
C ILE A 130 -20.43 22.32 5.15
N TRP A 131 -20.16 23.61 4.96
CA TRP A 131 -20.07 24.26 3.66
C TRP A 131 -18.63 24.67 3.38
N ILE A 132 -18.15 24.36 2.19
CA ILE A 132 -16.79 24.68 1.76
C ILE A 132 -16.76 26.12 1.23
N SER A 133 -15.73 26.87 1.62
CA SER A 133 -15.52 28.20 1.10
C SER A 133 -15.28 28.20 -0.41
N LYS A 134 -16.02 29.05 -1.14
CA LYS A 134 -15.82 29.26 -2.59
C LYS A 134 -14.39 29.72 -2.92
N ALA A 135 -13.76 30.47 -2.02
CA ALA A 135 -12.37 30.91 -2.19
C ALA A 135 -11.40 29.72 -2.20
N PHE A 136 -11.61 28.76 -1.29
CA PHE A 136 -10.82 27.53 -1.22
C PHE A 136 -10.98 26.69 -2.48
N ILE A 137 -12.22 26.46 -2.94
CA ILE A 137 -12.49 25.71 -4.18
C ILE A 137 -11.80 26.38 -5.38
N THR A 138 -11.92 27.70 -5.50
CA THR A 138 -11.31 28.45 -6.61
C THR A 138 -9.79 28.31 -6.61
N GLN A 139 -9.16 28.34 -5.43
CA GLN A 139 -7.73 28.17 -5.27
C GLN A 139 -7.27 26.76 -5.68
N GLU A 140 -7.95 25.71 -5.22
CA GLU A 140 -7.60 24.32 -5.57
C GLU A 140 -7.84 24.01 -7.05
N VAL A 141 -8.92 24.51 -7.65
CA VAL A 141 -9.16 24.38 -9.10
C VAL A 141 -8.06 25.08 -9.90
N SER A 142 -7.69 26.31 -9.50
CA SER A 142 -6.60 27.06 -10.16
C SER A 142 -5.26 26.32 -10.07
N LYS A 143 -5.02 25.64 -8.94
CA LYS A 143 -3.82 24.84 -8.70
C LYS A 143 -3.77 23.60 -9.60
N ILE A 144 -4.88 22.86 -9.72
CA ILE A 144 -5.01 21.71 -10.62
C ILE A 144 -4.77 22.13 -12.08
N LEU A 145 -5.31 23.28 -12.49
CA LEU A 145 -5.11 23.80 -13.86
C LEU A 145 -3.66 24.16 -14.16
N ARG A 146 -2.90 24.65 -13.16
CA ARG A 146 -1.48 25.05 -13.34
C ARG A 146 -0.50 23.88 -13.26
N MET A 147 -0.73 22.91 -12.36
CA MET A 147 0.23 21.84 -12.06
C MET A 147 -0.21 20.45 -12.54
N ASN A 148 -1.33 20.39 -13.27
CA ASN A 148 -2.08 19.17 -13.57
C ASN A 148 -2.60 18.49 -12.30
N VAL A 149 -3.36 17.41 -12.50
CA VAL A 149 -3.87 16.59 -11.39
C VAL A 149 -2.71 15.84 -10.75
N GLN A 150 -2.24 16.34 -9.60
CA GLN A 150 -1.28 15.67 -8.74
C GLN A 150 -2.02 15.04 -7.56
N PRO A 151 -1.82 13.75 -7.24
CA PRO A 151 -2.46 13.14 -6.10
C PRO A 151 -1.93 13.71 -4.77
N PRO A 152 -2.67 13.53 -3.67
CA PRO A 152 -2.16 13.84 -2.35
C PRO A 152 -0.88 13.07 -2.07
N ARG A 153 0.08 13.75 -1.44
CA ARG A 153 1.34 13.14 -1.06
C ARG A 153 1.09 12.11 0.04
N LEU A 154 1.43 10.86 -0.24
CA LEU A 154 1.38 9.83 0.77
C LEU A 154 2.59 9.91 1.71
N PRO A 155 2.39 9.73 3.04
CA PRO A 155 3.49 9.73 4.00
C PRO A 155 4.46 8.58 3.79
N ARG A 156 3.99 7.48 3.19
CA ARG A 156 4.79 6.29 2.89
C ARG A 156 4.51 5.78 1.47
N LYS A 157 5.59 5.42 0.79
CA LYS A 157 5.54 4.70 -0.47
C LYS A 157 5.71 3.21 -0.19
N TYR A 158 5.00 2.40 -0.94
CA TYR A 158 4.98 0.95 -0.80
C TYR A 158 5.37 0.32 -2.13
N SER A 159 5.94 -0.88 -2.06
CA SER A 159 6.08 -1.73 -3.24
C SER A 159 4.90 -2.68 -3.27
N VAL A 160 4.09 -2.59 -4.33
CA VAL A 160 2.85 -3.36 -4.48
C VAL A 160 2.98 -4.27 -5.68
N ILE A 161 2.63 -5.53 -5.50
CA ILE A 161 2.53 -6.52 -6.57
C ILE A 161 1.05 -6.69 -6.89
N VAL A 162 0.68 -6.51 -8.16
CA VAL A 162 -0.68 -6.72 -8.65
C VAL A 162 -0.68 -7.93 -9.55
N ASP A 163 -1.30 -9.02 -9.10
CA ASP A 163 -1.53 -10.21 -9.92
C ASP A 163 -2.85 -10.07 -10.69
N MET A 164 -2.78 -10.16 -12.01
CA MET A 164 -3.87 -9.84 -12.92
C MET A 164 -3.84 -10.68 -14.20
N SER A 165 -5.01 -10.79 -14.84
CA SER A 165 -5.24 -11.56 -16.07
C SER A 165 -5.15 -13.08 -15.88
N SER A 166 -3.97 -13.58 -15.51
CA SER A 166 -3.65 -14.98 -15.16
C SER A 166 -4.37 -16.05 -16.00
N PRO A 167 -4.31 -15.99 -17.34
CA PRO A 167 -4.98 -16.95 -18.19
C PRO A 167 -4.23 -18.28 -18.24
N ASN A 168 -4.96 -19.38 -18.33
CA ASN A 168 -4.35 -20.70 -18.54
C ASN A 168 -3.78 -20.82 -19.97
N ILE A 169 -2.62 -21.47 -20.13
CA ILE A 169 -2.07 -21.79 -21.45
C ILE A 169 -2.90 -22.92 -22.07
N ALA A 170 -3.05 -22.88 -23.40
CA ALA A 170 -3.86 -23.80 -24.20
C ALA A 170 -5.37 -23.83 -23.93
N LYS A 171 -5.88 -22.95 -23.06
CA LYS A 171 -7.32 -22.67 -22.92
C LYS A 171 -7.65 -21.28 -23.47
N GLU A 172 -8.87 -21.13 -23.99
CA GLU A 172 -9.37 -19.84 -24.43
C GLU A 172 -9.46 -18.84 -23.27
N MET A 173 -9.11 -17.58 -23.58
CA MET A 173 -9.38 -16.48 -22.67
C MET A 173 -10.88 -16.14 -22.71
N HIS A 174 -11.60 -16.49 -21.65
CA HIS A 174 -12.98 -16.04 -21.43
C HIS A 174 -13.06 -14.67 -20.74
N VAL A 175 -14.28 -14.12 -20.68
CA VAL A 175 -14.63 -12.80 -20.11
C VAL A 175 -14.17 -12.63 -18.65
N GLY A 176 -14.04 -13.74 -17.91
CA GLY A 176 -13.51 -13.74 -16.54
C GLY A 176 -12.07 -13.23 -16.47
N HIS A 177 -11.21 -13.67 -17.40
CA HIS A 177 -9.83 -13.16 -17.48
C HIS A 177 -9.82 -11.68 -17.90
N LEU A 178 -10.71 -11.27 -18.81
CA LEU A 178 -10.83 -9.88 -19.23
C LEU A 178 -11.20 -8.96 -18.06
N ARG A 179 -12.12 -9.39 -17.18
CA ARG A 179 -12.47 -8.66 -15.96
C ARG A 179 -11.25 -8.42 -15.07
N SER A 180 -10.45 -9.45 -14.80
CA SER A 180 -9.22 -9.29 -14.00
C SER A 180 -8.17 -8.45 -14.69
N THR A 181 -8.02 -8.55 -16.02
CA THR A 181 -7.12 -7.68 -16.79
C THR A 181 -7.50 -6.21 -16.64
N ILE A 182 -8.77 -5.85 -16.81
CA ILE A 182 -9.22 -4.45 -16.74
C ILE A 182 -9.12 -3.91 -15.30
N ILE A 183 -9.63 -4.66 -14.31
CA ILE A 183 -9.58 -4.24 -12.92
C ILE A 183 -8.13 -4.13 -12.44
N GLY A 184 -7.29 -5.12 -12.77
CA GLY A 184 -5.88 -5.12 -12.40
C GLY A 184 -5.09 -3.99 -13.01
N GLU A 185 -5.32 -3.68 -14.28
CA GLU A 185 -4.68 -2.53 -14.91
C GLU A 185 -5.16 -1.22 -14.28
N SER A 186 -6.45 -1.09 -13.95
CA SER A 186 -7.00 0.09 -13.29
C SER A 186 -6.40 0.30 -11.89
N VAL A 187 -6.33 -0.75 -11.08
CA VAL A 187 -5.73 -0.71 -9.73
C VAL A 187 -4.23 -0.40 -9.81
N ALA A 188 -3.51 -1.04 -10.74
CA ALA A 188 -2.09 -0.80 -10.92
C ALA A 188 -1.80 0.66 -11.34
N ARG A 189 -2.63 1.24 -12.22
CA ARG A 189 -2.53 2.65 -12.62
C ARG A 189 -2.85 3.59 -11.47
N LEU A 190 -3.89 3.30 -10.67
CA LEU A 190 -4.24 4.09 -9.50
C LEU A 190 -3.10 4.13 -8.47
N LEU A 191 -2.55 2.96 -8.13
CA LEU A 191 -1.46 2.86 -7.16
C LEU A 191 -0.17 3.52 -7.69
N SER A 192 0.10 3.39 -8.99
CA SER A 192 1.24 4.07 -9.63
C SER A 192 1.04 5.59 -9.63
N PHE A 193 -0.18 6.06 -9.89
CA PHE A 193 -0.55 7.47 -9.83
C PHE A 193 -0.29 8.02 -8.42
N LEU A 194 -0.74 7.33 -7.36
CA LEU A 194 -0.45 7.67 -5.96
C LEU A 194 1.06 7.60 -5.57
N GLY A 195 1.93 7.17 -6.48
CA GLY A 195 3.38 7.16 -6.29
C GLY A 195 3.94 5.90 -5.64
N HIS A 196 3.16 4.82 -5.57
CA HIS A 196 3.67 3.49 -5.16
C HIS A 196 4.48 2.85 -6.28
N ARG A 197 5.43 1.98 -5.91
CA ARG A 197 6.15 1.14 -6.87
C ARG A 197 5.31 -0.08 -7.18
N VAL A 198 4.73 -0.15 -8.37
CA VAL A 198 3.85 -1.24 -8.76
C VAL A 198 4.56 -2.23 -9.68
N LEU A 199 4.54 -3.51 -9.32
CA LEU A 199 4.94 -4.63 -10.17
C LEU A 199 3.67 -5.36 -10.63
N LYS A 200 3.40 -5.32 -11.93
CA LYS A 200 2.31 -6.09 -12.54
C LYS A 200 2.80 -7.49 -12.83
N LEU A 201 2.13 -8.49 -12.26
CA LEU A 201 2.39 -9.91 -12.54
C LEU A 201 1.21 -10.50 -13.29
N ASN A 202 1.54 -11.40 -14.20
CA ASN A 202 0.58 -12.26 -14.86
C ASN A 202 0.93 -13.69 -14.46
N HIS A 203 0.19 -14.25 -13.50
CA HIS A 203 0.41 -15.61 -13.03
C HIS A 203 -0.26 -16.61 -13.97
N ILE A 204 0.34 -16.74 -15.15
CA ILE A 204 -0.14 -17.61 -16.22
C ILE A 204 -0.16 -19.07 -15.74
N GLY A 205 -1.22 -19.81 -16.08
CA GLY A 205 -1.29 -21.26 -15.87
C GLY A 205 -0.41 -22.02 -16.86
N ASP A 206 0.91 -21.90 -16.71
CA ASP A 206 1.94 -22.50 -17.54
C ASP A 206 2.47 -23.84 -17.00
N TRP A 207 1.88 -24.34 -15.92
CA TRP A 207 2.26 -25.60 -15.28
C TRP A 207 1.04 -26.44 -14.92
N GLY A 208 1.01 -27.72 -15.31
CA GLY A 208 -0.10 -28.62 -14.98
C GLY A 208 -0.18 -29.87 -15.87
N THR A 209 -1.09 -30.78 -15.52
CA THR A 209 -1.25 -32.07 -16.21
C THR A 209 -1.72 -31.93 -17.65
N GLN A 210 -2.34 -30.80 -18.01
CA GLN A 210 -2.73 -30.47 -19.38
C GLN A 210 -1.54 -30.43 -20.36
N PHE A 211 -0.33 -30.14 -19.89
CA PHE A 211 0.85 -30.15 -20.76
C PHE A 211 1.29 -31.57 -21.12
N GLY A 212 1.04 -32.56 -20.26
CA GLY A 212 1.38 -33.95 -20.55
C GLY A 212 0.69 -34.48 -21.80
N MET A 213 -0.62 -34.23 -21.92
CA MET A 213 -1.38 -34.64 -23.10
C MET A 213 -1.01 -33.83 -24.35
N LEU A 214 -0.70 -32.53 -24.22
CA LEU A 214 -0.24 -31.71 -25.34
C LEU A 214 1.11 -32.20 -25.89
N ILE A 215 2.06 -32.49 -24.99
CA ILE A 215 3.40 -32.98 -25.36
C ILE A 215 3.29 -34.38 -25.98
N ALA A 216 2.53 -35.30 -25.37
CA ALA A 216 2.30 -36.64 -25.91
C ALA A 216 1.66 -36.59 -27.31
N HIS A 217 0.67 -35.71 -27.49
CA HIS A 217 0.02 -35.53 -28.79
C HIS A 217 0.98 -34.98 -29.84
N LEU A 218 1.79 -33.98 -29.50
CA LEU A 218 2.80 -33.43 -30.40
C LEU A 218 3.86 -34.47 -30.82
N HIS A 219 4.29 -35.33 -29.90
CA HIS A 219 5.23 -36.41 -30.24
C HIS A 219 4.64 -37.43 -31.23
N ASP A 220 3.34 -37.72 -31.14
CA ASP A 220 2.67 -38.63 -32.07
C ASP A 220 2.43 -37.98 -33.45
N VAL A 221 2.08 -36.69 -33.49
CA VAL A 221 1.79 -35.97 -34.75
C VAL A 221 3.06 -35.54 -35.47
N TYR A 222 4.12 -35.22 -34.72
CA TYR A 222 5.40 -34.74 -35.23
C TYR A 222 6.59 -35.51 -34.62
N PRO A 223 6.72 -36.81 -34.94
CA PRO A 223 7.75 -37.68 -34.35
C PRO A 223 9.19 -37.27 -34.72
N ASP A 224 9.39 -36.71 -35.92
CA ASP A 224 10.72 -36.36 -36.47
C ASP A 224 11.06 -34.86 -36.39
N SER A 225 10.18 -34.05 -35.79
CA SER A 225 10.33 -32.60 -35.83
C SER A 225 11.34 -32.11 -34.78
N LEU A 226 12.62 -32.08 -35.18
CA LEU A 226 13.62 -31.16 -34.62
C LEU A 226 13.25 -29.67 -34.86
N SER A 227 12.31 -29.42 -35.77
CA SER A 227 11.76 -28.10 -36.09
C SER A 227 10.52 -27.76 -35.27
N VAL A 228 10.17 -26.48 -35.27
CA VAL A 228 8.95 -25.94 -34.63
C VAL A 228 7.72 -26.55 -35.32
N PRO A 229 6.87 -27.33 -34.62
CA PRO A 229 5.59 -27.73 -35.21
C PRO A 229 4.77 -26.46 -35.48
N PRO A 230 4.12 -26.33 -36.65
CA PRO A 230 3.28 -25.17 -36.96
C PRO A 230 2.01 -25.24 -36.10
N ILE A 231 2.12 -24.84 -34.84
CA ILE A 231 0.98 -24.71 -33.93
C ILE A 231 0.31 -23.36 -34.27
N ASP A 232 -0.46 -23.33 -35.35
CA ASP A 232 -1.25 -22.15 -35.71
C ASP A 232 -2.44 -21.98 -34.77
N ASP A 233 -3.07 -23.10 -34.37
CA ASP A 233 -4.19 -23.11 -33.43
C ASP A 233 -3.95 -24.06 -32.25
N LEU A 234 -3.54 -23.46 -31.12
CA LEU A 234 -3.32 -24.18 -29.87
C LEU A 234 -4.62 -24.77 -29.29
N GLN A 235 -5.78 -24.22 -29.63
CA GLN A 235 -7.06 -24.71 -29.14
C GLN A 235 -7.46 -26.02 -29.83
N SER A 236 -7.28 -26.10 -31.15
CA SER A 236 -7.50 -27.35 -31.89
C SER A 236 -6.57 -28.46 -31.40
N LEU A 237 -5.30 -28.13 -31.13
CA LEU A 237 -4.36 -29.08 -30.53
C LEU A 237 -4.82 -29.55 -29.15
N TYR A 238 -5.32 -28.65 -28.30
CA TYR A 238 -5.88 -29.00 -27.00
C TYR A 238 -7.09 -29.92 -27.12
N LYS A 239 -8.06 -29.59 -27.98
CA LYS A 239 -9.27 -30.41 -28.21
C LYS A 239 -8.92 -31.80 -28.73
N ALA A 240 -8.00 -31.89 -29.69
CA ALA A 240 -7.54 -33.17 -30.24
C ALA A 240 -6.81 -34.03 -29.19
N SER A 241 -5.87 -33.44 -28.44
CA SER A 241 -5.18 -34.14 -27.35
C SER A 241 -6.13 -34.59 -26.23
N LYS A 242 -7.15 -33.78 -25.91
CA LYS A 242 -8.15 -34.11 -24.91
C LYS A 242 -9.06 -35.26 -25.33
N LEU A 243 -9.48 -35.29 -26.61
CA LEU A 243 -10.26 -36.40 -27.15
C LEU A 243 -9.49 -37.72 -27.05
N ARG A 244 -8.21 -37.72 -27.41
CA ARG A 244 -7.34 -38.91 -27.28
C ARG A 244 -7.11 -39.29 -25.81
N PHE A 245 -6.96 -38.31 -24.93
CA PHE A 245 -6.82 -38.53 -23.49
C PHE A 245 -8.04 -39.21 -22.87
N ASP A 246 -9.24 -38.90 -23.33
CA ASP A 246 -10.48 -39.47 -22.81
C ASP A 246 -10.83 -40.83 -23.47
N ALA A 247 -10.33 -41.11 -24.67
CA ALA A 247 -10.65 -42.33 -25.44
C ALA A 247 -9.58 -43.44 -25.39
N GLU A 248 -8.28 -43.08 -25.29
CA GLU A 248 -7.15 -44.01 -25.38
C GLU A 248 -6.43 -44.15 -24.02
N GLU A 249 -6.57 -45.29 -23.33
CA GLU A 249 -5.89 -45.53 -22.03
C GLU A 249 -4.36 -45.59 -22.15
N ASP A 250 -3.83 -46.09 -23.27
CA ASP A 250 -2.39 -46.06 -23.55
C ASP A 250 -1.86 -44.63 -23.69
N PHE A 251 -2.63 -43.75 -24.33
CA PHE A 251 -2.27 -42.34 -24.48
C PHE A 251 -2.29 -41.61 -23.14
N LYS A 252 -3.27 -41.90 -22.28
CA LYS A 252 -3.38 -41.34 -20.93
C LYS A 252 -2.17 -41.71 -20.07
N THR A 253 -1.73 -42.97 -20.11
CA THR A 253 -0.50 -43.41 -19.43
C THR A 253 0.74 -42.67 -19.96
N ARG A 254 0.87 -42.51 -21.28
CA ARG A 254 1.95 -41.74 -21.89
C ARG A 254 1.90 -40.25 -21.51
N ALA A 255 0.73 -39.65 -21.45
CA ALA A 255 0.54 -38.25 -21.04
C ALA A 255 1.00 -38.02 -19.60
N TYR A 256 0.67 -38.91 -18.66
CA TYR A 256 1.18 -38.82 -17.28
C TYR A 256 2.70 -38.94 -17.22
N ASN A 257 3.29 -39.89 -17.97
CA ASN A 257 4.74 -40.03 -18.06
C ASN A 257 5.41 -38.76 -18.62
N CYS A 258 4.79 -38.08 -19.59
CA CYS A 258 5.28 -36.80 -20.11
C CYS A 258 5.27 -35.69 -19.05
N VAL A 259 4.28 -35.65 -18.15
CA VAL A 259 4.27 -34.69 -17.03
C VAL A 259 5.43 -34.94 -16.09
N VAL A 260 5.68 -36.20 -15.73
CA VAL A 260 6.79 -36.56 -14.84
C VAL A 260 8.12 -36.16 -15.45
N LYS A 261 8.33 -36.43 -16.75
CA LYS A 261 9.55 -36.02 -17.46
C LYS A 261 9.73 -34.50 -17.56
N LEU A 262 8.62 -33.77 -17.72
CA LEU A 262 8.65 -32.31 -17.68
C LEU A 262 9.02 -31.79 -16.28
N GLN A 263 8.46 -32.39 -15.22
CA GLN A 263 8.78 -32.05 -13.83
C GLN A 263 10.22 -32.41 -13.43
N SER A 264 10.78 -33.48 -14.01
CA SER A 264 12.19 -33.84 -13.85
C SER A 264 13.14 -32.98 -14.71
N HIS A 265 12.63 -31.96 -15.40
CA HIS A 265 13.42 -31.03 -16.23
C HIS A 265 14.17 -31.74 -17.38
N ASP A 266 13.57 -32.78 -17.98
CA ASP A 266 14.15 -33.42 -19.16
C ASP A 266 14.26 -32.39 -20.32
N PRO A 267 15.48 -32.14 -20.87
CA PRO A 267 15.69 -31.11 -21.87
C PRO A 267 14.81 -31.25 -23.12
N ALA A 268 14.44 -32.46 -23.52
CA ALA A 268 13.57 -32.66 -24.69
C ALA A 268 12.15 -32.18 -24.40
N TYR A 269 11.61 -32.50 -23.22
CA TYR A 269 10.24 -32.17 -22.82
C TYR A 269 10.09 -30.69 -22.46
N VAL A 270 11.12 -30.10 -21.83
CA VAL A 270 11.16 -28.67 -21.52
C VAL A 270 11.15 -27.85 -22.82
N ARG A 271 11.92 -28.24 -23.84
CA ARG A 271 11.89 -27.56 -25.16
C ARG A 271 10.51 -27.56 -25.80
N THR A 272 9.81 -28.70 -25.79
CA THR A 272 8.44 -28.80 -26.32
C THR A 272 7.47 -27.92 -25.51
N TRP A 273 7.60 -27.90 -24.18
CA TRP A 273 6.81 -27.04 -23.31
C TRP A 273 7.05 -25.54 -23.57
N GLU A 274 8.31 -25.13 -23.73
CA GLU A 274 8.67 -23.74 -24.04
C GLU A 274 8.05 -23.28 -25.36
N GLN A 275 8.04 -24.15 -26.37
CA GLN A 275 7.41 -23.88 -27.66
C GLN A 275 5.90 -23.68 -27.55
N ILE A 276 5.20 -24.58 -26.85
CA ILE A 276 3.76 -24.45 -26.58
C ILE A 276 3.47 -23.12 -25.88
N CYS A 277 4.27 -22.79 -24.86
CA CYS A 277 4.13 -21.57 -24.09
C CYS A 277 4.38 -20.31 -24.93
N GLU A 278 5.34 -20.35 -25.84
CA GLU A 278 5.70 -19.23 -26.72
C GLU A 278 4.60 -18.94 -27.74
N VAL A 279 4.01 -19.97 -28.36
CA VAL A 279 2.85 -19.83 -29.25
C VAL A 279 1.66 -19.19 -28.51
N SER A 280 1.36 -19.67 -27.29
CA SER A 280 0.29 -19.07 -26.48
C SER A 280 0.57 -17.60 -26.12
N ARG A 281 1.82 -17.25 -25.84
CA ARG A 281 2.23 -15.88 -25.50
C ARG A 281 2.04 -14.93 -26.68
N ARG A 282 2.44 -15.31 -27.89
CA ARG A 282 2.29 -14.46 -29.09
C ARG A 282 0.83 -14.06 -29.34
N GLY A 283 -0.11 -15.01 -29.26
CA GLY A 283 -1.54 -14.72 -29.43
C GLY A 283 -2.10 -13.79 -28.33
N LYS A 284 -1.67 -13.97 -27.07
CA LYS A 284 -2.16 -13.17 -25.94
C LYS A 284 -1.57 -11.75 -25.88
N SER A 285 -0.33 -11.55 -26.34
CA SER A 285 0.32 -10.24 -26.37
C SER A 285 -0.43 -9.23 -27.26
N GLN A 286 -1.00 -9.69 -28.37
CA GLN A 286 -1.82 -8.83 -29.25
C GLN A 286 -3.10 -8.36 -28.57
N LEU A 287 -3.77 -9.23 -27.81
CA LEU A 287 -4.98 -8.88 -27.04
C LEU A 287 -4.69 -7.92 -25.87
N ALA A 288 -3.56 -8.11 -25.19
CA ALA A 288 -3.13 -7.21 -24.11
C ALA A 288 -2.76 -5.81 -24.64
N ALA A 289 -2.12 -5.73 -25.81
CA ALA A 289 -1.85 -4.46 -26.48
C ALA A 289 -3.16 -3.76 -26.90
N ALA A 290 -4.13 -4.51 -27.43
CA ALA A 290 -5.44 -3.99 -27.78
C ALA A 290 -6.17 -3.41 -26.56
N THR A 291 -6.29 -4.15 -25.46
CA THR A 291 -6.99 -3.69 -24.24
C THR A 291 -6.30 -2.49 -23.56
N THR A 292 -4.98 -2.38 -23.63
CA THR A 292 -4.25 -1.21 -23.13
C THR A 292 -4.62 0.09 -23.88
N THR A 293 -5.07 -0.03 -25.12
CA THR A 293 -5.45 1.08 -26.00
C THR A 293 -6.87 1.63 -25.69
N TRP A 294 -7.71 0.87 -24.99
CA TRP A 294 -9.07 1.29 -24.58
C TRP A 294 -9.03 2.21 -23.35
N LYS A 295 -8.52 3.43 -23.52
CA LYS A 295 -8.42 4.45 -22.47
C LYS A 295 -9.78 4.79 -21.82
N LEU A 296 -10.89 4.70 -22.56
CA LEU A 296 -12.21 5.16 -22.11
C LEU A 296 -12.90 4.20 -21.12
N VAL A 297 -12.71 2.88 -21.25
CA VAL A 297 -13.38 1.88 -20.38
C VAL A 297 -12.78 1.87 -18.98
N HIS A 298 -11.49 2.19 -18.85
CA HIS A 298 -10.79 2.18 -17.56
C HIS A 298 -11.27 3.29 -16.62
N CYS A 299 -11.67 4.45 -17.15
CA CYS A 299 -12.21 5.55 -16.33
C CYS A 299 -13.59 5.23 -15.74
N LEU A 300 -14.45 4.51 -16.49
CA LEU A 300 -15.79 4.15 -16.03
C LEU A 300 -15.76 3.11 -14.90
N VAL A 301 -14.90 2.10 -14.99
CA VAL A 301 -14.78 1.06 -13.95
C VAL A 301 -14.16 1.60 -12.65
N ALA A 302 -13.18 2.51 -12.75
CA ALA A 302 -12.56 3.15 -11.59
C ALA A 302 -13.57 3.96 -10.75
N ASN A 303 -14.51 4.64 -11.40
CA ASN A 303 -15.53 5.45 -10.72
C ASN A 303 -16.54 4.59 -9.93
N THR A 304 -16.88 3.40 -10.44
CA THR A 304 -17.81 2.47 -9.75
C THR A 304 -17.17 1.79 -8.53
N ILE A 305 -15.85 1.53 -8.58
CA ILE A 305 -15.11 0.91 -7.47
C ILE A 305 -14.91 1.92 -6.32
N LEU A 306 -14.63 3.20 -6.62
CA LEU A 306 -14.49 4.26 -5.62
C LEU A 306 -15.78 4.51 -4.83
N MET A 307 -16.95 4.30 -5.43
CA MET A 307 -18.26 4.46 -4.78
C MET A 307 -18.61 3.32 -3.79
N HIS A 308 -17.88 2.19 -3.80
CA HIS A 308 -18.20 1.02 -2.98
C HIS A 308 -17.10 0.62 -1.98
N SER A 309 -15.94 1.29 -1.97
CA SER A 309 -14.82 0.91 -1.11
C SER A 309 -14.72 1.77 0.16
N HIS A 310 -15.65 1.59 1.10
CA HIS A 310 -15.52 2.14 2.46
C HIS A 310 -14.71 1.23 3.43
N SER A 311 -14.01 0.20 2.93
CA SER A 311 -13.32 -0.76 3.82
C SER A 311 -12.08 -1.43 3.21
N LEU A 312 -11.14 -0.66 2.64
CA LEU A 312 -9.82 -1.18 2.19
C LEU A 312 -8.66 -0.52 2.95
N LEU A 313 -8.79 -0.36 4.27
CA LEU A 313 -7.66 -0.14 5.17
C LEU A 313 -7.35 -1.46 5.89
N LEU A 314 -6.42 -2.24 5.33
CA LEU A 314 -5.94 -3.46 5.98
C LEU A 314 -4.97 -3.09 7.12
N PRO A 315 -5.07 -3.75 8.28
CA PRO A 315 -4.25 -3.45 9.46
C PRO A 315 -2.76 -3.75 9.25
N PRO A 316 -1.85 -3.10 10.01
CA PRO A 316 -0.41 -3.07 9.73
C PRO A 316 0.38 -4.34 10.14
N SER A 317 -0.24 -5.51 10.16
CA SER A 317 0.40 -6.74 10.65
C SER A 317 -0.03 -7.98 9.88
N CYS A 318 0.59 -8.21 8.72
CA CYS A 318 0.66 -9.55 8.14
C CYS A 318 2.12 -9.85 7.76
N SER A 319 2.77 -10.69 8.58
CA SER A 319 3.86 -11.54 8.11
C SER A 319 3.35 -12.39 6.94
N ALA A 320 4.24 -12.69 5.98
CA ALA A 320 3.91 -13.42 4.77
C ALA A 320 3.07 -14.67 5.08
N HIS A 321 1.86 -14.74 4.53
CA HIS A 321 0.97 -15.89 4.70
C HIS A 321 1.67 -17.16 4.19
N PRO A 322 1.58 -18.32 4.88
CA PRO A 322 2.33 -19.53 4.52
C PRO A 322 1.93 -20.17 3.19
N LEU A 323 0.85 -19.70 2.55
CA LEU A 323 0.17 -20.36 1.42
C LEU A 323 0.64 -19.91 0.03
N LEU A 324 1.71 -19.11 -0.07
CA LEU A 324 2.25 -18.70 -1.38
C LEU A 324 2.91 -19.88 -2.10
N PRO A 325 2.48 -20.23 -3.34
CA PRO A 325 3.11 -21.26 -4.16
C PRO A 325 4.61 -20.96 -4.39
N SER A 326 5.43 -22.01 -4.44
CA SER A 326 6.88 -21.93 -4.62
C SER A 326 7.29 -21.22 -5.93
N SER A 327 6.48 -21.35 -6.99
CA SER A 327 6.65 -20.64 -8.27
C SER A 327 6.54 -19.11 -8.13
N LEU A 328 5.61 -18.63 -7.31
CA LEU A 328 5.42 -17.20 -7.05
C LEU A 328 6.59 -16.64 -6.22
N LYS A 329 7.05 -17.40 -5.21
CA LYS A 329 8.20 -17.04 -4.38
C LYS A 329 9.47 -16.84 -5.22
N HIS A 330 9.73 -17.71 -6.20
CA HIS A 330 10.93 -17.63 -7.05
C HIS A 330 10.91 -16.44 -8.03
N ARG A 331 9.75 -16.07 -8.59
CA ARG A 331 9.65 -14.87 -9.45
C ARG A 331 9.75 -13.58 -8.65
N ILE A 332 9.27 -13.58 -7.40
CA ILE A 332 9.41 -12.44 -6.48
C ILE A 332 10.87 -12.25 -6.07
N THR A 333 11.61 -13.32 -5.74
CA THR A 333 13.00 -13.25 -5.28
C THR A 333 14.00 -12.89 -6.37
N SER A 334 13.81 -13.38 -7.60
CA SER A 334 14.73 -13.11 -8.73
C SER A 334 14.75 -11.65 -9.21
N SER A 335 13.72 -10.86 -8.89
CA SER A 335 13.61 -9.46 -9.31
C SER A 335 13.81 -8.43 -8.18
N CYS A 336 14.10 -8.85 -6.94
CA CYS A 336 13.99 -7.99 -5.76
C CYS A 336 15.19 -8.07 -4.78
N ARG A 337 15.48 -6.94 -4.12
CA ARG A 337 16.48 -6.85 -3.05
C ARG A 337 15.89 -7.35 -1.70
N PRO A 338 16.70 -7.98 -0.81
CA PRO A 338 16.19 -8.71 0.37
C PRO A 338 15.45 -7.88 1.45
N SER A 339 15.51 -6.54 1.41
CA SER A 339 15.05 -5.68 2.50
C SER A 339 13.69 -4.99 2.28
N GLN A 340 12.98 -5.26 1.18
CA GLN A 340 11.72 -4.59 0.85
C GLN A 340 10.50 -5.38 1.33
N ARG A 341 9.62 -4.74 2.11
CA ARG A 341 8.26 -5.25 2.40
C ARG A 341 7.37 -5.00 1.18
N PHE A 342 6.79 -6.06 0.65
CA PHE A 342 5.86 -6.00 -0.48
C PHE A 342 4.43 -6.26 -0.01
N TYR A 343 3.49 -5.52 -0.59
CA TYR A 343 2.06 -5.78 -0.46
C TYR A 343 1.59 -6.51 -1.71
N LEU A 344 0.92 -7.65 -1.54
CA LEU A 344 0.39 -8.44 -2.65
C LEU A 344 -1.11 -8.19 -2.77
N VAL A 345 -1.53 -7.69 -3.93
CA VAL A 345 -2.92 -7.53 -4.31
C VAL A 345 -3.26 -8.64 -5.30
N LEU A 346 -4.08 -9.59 -4.84
CA LEU A 346 -4.59 -10.69 -5.66
C LEU A 346 -5.95 -10.31 -6.22
N ILE A 347 -6.03 -10.16 -7.54
CA ILE A 347 -7.30 -9.91 -8.23
C ILE A 347 -7.78 -11.25 -8.76
N ASN A 348 -8.28 -12.08 -7.83
CA ASN A 348 -8.79 -13.41 -8.15
C ASN A 348 -9.95 -13.31 -9.14
N VAL A 349 -9.78 -14.00 -10.27
CA VAL A 349 -10.89 -14.40 -11.12
C VAL A 349 -11.53 -15.61 -10.44
N PHE A 350 -12.63 -15.40 -9.71
CA PHE A 350 -13.66 -16.43 -9.64
C PHE A 350 -14.41 -16.47 -10.97
#